data_AF-A0A5J6IDR0-F1
#
_entry.id   AF-A0A5J6IDR0-F1
#
_cell.length_a   1.000
_cell.length_b   1.000
_cell.length_c   1.000
_cell.angle_alpha   90.00
_cell.angle_beta   90.00
_cell.angle_gamma   90.00
#
_symmetry.space_group_name_H-M   'P 1'
#
loop_
_entity.id
_entity.type
_entity.pdbx_description
1 polymer ?
#
loop_
_entity_poly.entity_id
_entity_poly.type
_entity_poly.pdbx_seq_one_letter_code
_entity_poly.pdbx_strand_id
1 'polypeptide(L)' 'MRSGTVHAEARPVHVGRSHIAVRTDLREEDGTLVGETTQTQAVLTAG' A
#
# COMPACT_ATOMS: atom_id res chain seq x y z
N MET A 1 17.54 -2.44 -11.64
CA MET A 1 16.07 -2.59 -11.66
C MET A 1 15.77 -3.92 -12.33
N ARG A 2 15.18 -4.91 -11.64
CA ARG A 2 14.53 -6.01 -12.37
C ARG A 2 13.34 -5.36 -13.09
N SER A 3 13.38 -5.31 -14.41
CA SER A 3 12.27 -4.82 -15.22
C SER A 3 11.23 -5.93 -15.31
N GLY A 4 10.16 -5.81 -14.53
CA GLY A 4 9.00 -6.70 -14.55
C GLY A 4 7.79 -5.99 -13.95
N THR A 5 6.60 -6.32 -14.43
CA THR A 5 5.33 -5.80 -13.87
C THR A 5 5.04 -6.53 -12.56
N VAL A 6 4.60 -5.80 -11.53
CA VAL A 6 4.11 -6.38 -10.27
C VAL A 6 2.66 -5.99 -10.06
N HIS A 7 1.89 -6.89 -9.45
CA HIS A 7 0.54 -6.62 -8.95
C HIS A 7 0.62 -6.04 -7.55
N ALA A 8 0.01 -4.88 -7.34
CA ALA A 8 -0.06 -4.22 -6.03
C ALA A 8 -1.45 -4.43 -5.42
N GLU A 9 -1.51 -4.98 -4.21
CA GLU A 9 -2.77 -5.12 -3.45
C GLU A 9 -2.70 -4.28 -2.18
N ALA A 10 -3.51 -3.23 -2.13
CA ALA A 10 -3.58 -2.29 -1.01
C ALA A 10 -4.70 -2.69 -0.04
N ARG A 11 -4.39 -2.74 1.26
CA ARG A 11 -5.35 -3.02 2.33
C ARG A 11 -5.14 -2.02 3.47
N PRO A 12 -6.21 -1.39 4.01
CA PRO A 12 -6.08 -0.54 5.18
C PRO A 12 -5.68 -1.39 6.39
N VAL A 13 -4.72 -0.89 7.16
CA VAL A 13 -4.31 -1.49 8.45
C VAL A 13 -4.72 -0.62 9.63
N HIS A 14 -4.95 0.68 9.40
CA HIS A 14 -5.58 1.60 10.34
C HIS A 14 -6.38 2.65 9.59
N VAL A 15 -7.60 2.92 10.04
CA VAL A 15 -8.47 3.98 9.48
C VAL A 15 -8.88 4.91 10.62
N GLY A 16 -8.22 6.06 10.70
CA GLY A 16 -8.52 7.13 11.64
C GLY A 16 -9.06 8.37 10.94
N ARG A 17 -9.65 9.27 11.72
CA ARG A 17 -10.22 10.53 11.19
C ARG A 17 -9.18 11.46 10.56
N SER A 18 -7.96 11.48 11.10
CA SER A 18 -6.89 12.38 10.67
C SER A 18 -5.78 11.68 9.91
N HIS A 19 -5.68 10.35 10.03
CA HIS A 19 -4.65 9.56 9.36
C HIS A 19 -5.21 8.20 8.95
N ILE A 20 -4.78 7.72 7.78
CA ILE A 20 -5.05 6.36 7.30
C ILE A 20 -3.69 5.70 7.04
N ALA A 21 -3.49 4.49 7.57
CA ALA A 21 -2.35 3.66 7.23
C ALA A 21 -2.79 2.52 6.31
N VAL A 22 -2.11 2.39 5.18
CA VAL A 22 -2.35 1.38 4.16
C VAL A 22 -1.10 0.53 4.02
N ARG A 23 -1.27 -0.79 4.04
CA ARG A 23 -0.25 -1.74 3.62
C ARG A 23 -0.50 -2.11 2.16
N THR A 24 0.55 -2.08 1.36
CA THR A 24 0.50 -2.53 -0.03
C THR A 24 1.49 -3.68 -0.23
N ASP A 25 0.96 -4.84 -0.58
CA ASP A 25 1.75 -6.00 -0.95
C ASP A 25 2.04 -5.91 -2.46
N LEU A 26 3.28 -6.15 -2.87
CA LEU A 26 3.70 -6.22 -4.28
C LEU A 26 4.05 -7.66 -4.64
N ARG A 27 3.35 -8.24 -5.61
CA ARG A 27 3.54 -9.63 -6.04
C ARG A 27 3.90 -9.73 -7.53
N GLU A 28 4.79 -10.65 -7.87
CA GLU A 28 4.97 -11.08 -9.26
C GLU A 28 3.75 -11.90 -9.75
N GLU A 29 3.68 -12.19 -11.04
CA GLU A 29 2.54 -12.89 -11.67
C GLU A 29 2.34 -14.31 -11.10
N ASP A 30 3.41 -14.96 -10.64
CA ASP A 30 3.37 -16.27 -9.99
C ASP A 30 2.90 -16.22 -8.51
N GLY A 31 2.58 -15.01 -8.01
CA GLY A 31 2.13 -14.78 -6.64
C GLY A 31 3.25 -14.54 -5.62
N THR A 32 4.52 -14.61 -6.04
CA THR A 32 5.67 -14.35 -5.16
C THR A 32 5.63 -12.93 -4.60
N LEU A 33 5.68 -12.79 -3.27
CA LEU A 33 5.78 -11.47 -2.62
C LEU A 33 7.20 -10.93 -2.80
N VAL A 34 7.32 -9.79 -3.46
CA VAL A 34 8.60 -9.14 -3.78
C VAL A 34 8.79 -7.80 -3.07
N GLY A 35 7.74 -7.28 -2.44
CA GLY A 35 7.84 -6.08 -1.63
C GLY A 35 6.60 -5.84 -0.79
N GLU A 36 6.77 -5.08 0.27
CA GLU A 36 5.70 -4.57 1.11
C GLU A 36 6.00 -3.11 1.44
N THR A 37 4.99 -2.25 1.35
CA THR A 37 5.09 -0.88 1.85
C THR A 37 3.99 -0.61 2.85
N THR A 38 4.30 0.17 3.88
CA THR A 38 3.30 0.80 4.74
C THR A 38 3.37 2.29 4.52
N GLN A 39 2.26 2.89 4.12
CA GLN A 39 2.14 4.32 3.93
C GLN A 39 1.13 4.89 4.92
N THR A 40 1.53 5.93 5.66
CA THR A 40 0.62 6.73 6.48
C THR A 40 0.28 8.02 5.74
N GLN A 41 -1.01 8.30 5.59
CA GLN A 41 -1.54 9.46 4.87
C GLN A 41 -2.32 10.33 5.84
N ALA A 42 -2.02 11.63 5.86
CA ALA A 42 -2.88 12.59 6.52
C ALA A 42 -4.20 12.73 5.74
N VAL A 43 -5.31 12.75 6.47
CA VAL A 43 -6.63 13.05 5.91
C VAL A 43 -6.84 14.55 6.06
N LEU A 44 -6.93 15.24 4.92
CA LEU A 44 -7.21 16.66 4.89
C LEU A 44 -8.72 16.87 4.97
N THR A 45 -9.19 17.51 6.03
CA THR A 45 -10.59 17.96 6.17
C THR A 45 -10.72 19.38 5.65
N ALA A 46 -11.85 19.71 5.02
CA ALA A 46 -12.17 21.12 4.74
C ALA A 46 -12.26 21.88 6.07
N GLY A 47 -11.55 23.01 6.15
CA GLY A 47 -11.60 23.96 7.26
C GLY A 47 -12.65 25.02 7.02
#